data_AF-A0A1C0VXF8-F1
#
_entry.id   AF-A0A1C0VXF8-F1
#
_cell.length_a   1.000
_cell.length_b   1.000
_cell.length_c   1.000
_cell.angle_alpha   90.00
_cell.angle_beta   90.00
_cell.angle_gamma   90.00
#
_symmetry.space_group_name_H-M   'P 1'
#
loop_
_entity.id
_entity.type
_entity.pdbx_description
1 polymer ?
#
loop_
_entity_poly.entity_id
_entity_poly.type
_entity_poly.pdbx_seq_one_letter_code
_entity_poly.pdbx_strand_id
1 'polypeptide(L)'
;MEYNQLIIPEGVRSHLDRQWQKLAPTEQTIMLQLAQETAPISISKISHKIDMIATESINSILSLKRILSLKMRFLLETETTENGNFISLTPILKEYIKNRYLLKSITTNS
;
A
#
# COMPACT_ATOMS: atom_id res chain seq x y z
N MET A 1 -4.83 -25.83 -16.25
CA MET A 1 -3.88 -25.56 -15.15
C MET A 1 -3.94 -24.07 -14.89
N GLU A 2 -4.58 -23.65 -13.80
CA GLU A 2 -4.67 -22.23 -13.45
C GLU A 2 -3.36 -21.79 -12.79
N TYR A 3 -2.49 -21.12 -13.54
CA TYR A 3 -1.39 -20.34 -12.97
C TYR A 3 -1.94 -19.01 -12.45
N ASN A 4 -2.77 -19.05 -11.41
CA ASN A 4 -3.42 -17.85 -10.86
C ASN A 4 -2.58 -17.16 -9.76
N GLN A 5 -1.38 -17.66 -9.45
CA GLN A 5 -0.50 -17.05 -8.47
C GLN A 5 0.62 -16.27 -9.17
N LEU A 6 0.65 -14.96 -8.94
CA LEU A 6 1.66 -14.07 -9.49
C LEU A 6 3.00 -14.35 -8.80
N ILE A 7 3.93 -14.99 -9.50
CA ILE A 7 5.27 -15.28 -9.00
C ILE A 7 6.12 -14.02 -9.14
N ILE A 8 6.73 -13.58 -8.05
CA ILE A 8 7.67 -12.46 -8.05
C ILE A 8 9.10 -12.99 -8.15
N PRO A 9 9.80 -12.78 -9.28
CA PRO A 9 11.17 -13.23 -9.46
C PRO A 9 12.11 -12.62 -8.41
N GLU A 10 13.17 -13.33 -8.04
CA GLU A 10 14.05 -12.88 -6.96
C GLU A 10 14.68 -11.51 -7.22
N GLY A 11 15.10 -11.22 -8.46
CA GLY A 11 15.61 -9.90 -8.81
C GLY A 11 14.59 -8.77 -8.59
N VAL A 12 13.32 -9.03 -8.87
CA VAL A 12 12.22 -8.07 -8.63
C VAL A 12 11.97 -7.94 -7.13
N ARG A 13 11.92 -9.05 -6.38
CA ARG A 13 11.77 -9.06 -4.92
C ARG A 13 12.87 -8.26 -4.23
N SER A 14 14.13 -8.51 -4.59
CA SER A 14 15.30 -7.79 -4.09
C SER A 14 15.28 -6.29 -4.43
N HIS A 15 14.70 -5.91 -5.58
CA HIS A 15 14.48 -4.49 -5.90
C HIS A 15 13.40 -3.88 -5.00
N LEU A 16 12.26 -4.56 -4.84
CA LEU A 16 11.14 -4.10 -4.00
C LEU A 16 11.53 -4.01 -2.52
N ASP A 17 12.36 -4.92 -2.02
CA ASP A 17 12.93 -4.87 -0.67
C ASP A 17 13.71 -3.56 -0.46
N ARG A 18 14.57 -3.20 -1.42
CA ARG A 18 15.34 -1.95 -1.36
C ARG A 18 14.45 -0.71 -1.41
N GLN A 19 13.36 -0.73 -2.20
CA GLN A 19 12.41 0.38 -2.21
C GLN A 19 11.65 0.48 -0.89
N TRP A 20 11.24 -0.66 -0.33
CA TRP A 20 10.52 -0.74 0.94
C TRP A 20 11.31 -0.13 2.10
N GLN A 21 12.60 -0.43 2.19
CA GLN A 21 13.47 0.11 3.26
C GLN A 21 13.66 1.64 3.18
N LYS A 22 13.36 2.26 2.03
CA LYS A 22 13.43 3.71 1.84
C LYS A 22 12.11 4.43 2.09
N LEU A 23 11.06 3.71 2.46
CA LEU A 23 9.77 4.27 2.79
C LEU A 23 9.72 4.67 4.25
N ALA A 24 9.09 5.80 4.54
CA ALA A 24 8.77 6.17 5.90
C ALA A 24 7.80 5.14 6.51
N PRO A 25 7.81 4.92 7.84
CA PRO A 25 6.89 3.97 8.48
C PRO A 25 5.42 4.21 8.13
N THR A 26 5.00 5.49 8.00
CA THR A 26 3.63 5.84 7.60
C THR A 26 3.32 5.49 6.15
N GLU A 27 4.29 5.57 5.24
CA GLU A 27 4.14 5.12 3.85
C GLU A 27 4.00 3.59 3.79
N GLN A 28 4.79 2.87 4.60
CA GLN A 28 4.66 1.42 4.74
C GLN A 28 3.28 1.03 5.28
N THR A 29 2.75 1.75 6.28
CA THR A 29 1.40 1.53 6.82
C THR A 29 0.33 1.73 5.75
N ILE A 30 0.41 2.79 4.95
CA ILE A 30 -0.52 3.01 3.81
C ILE A 30 -0.47 1.83 2.85
N MET A 31 0.73 1.39 2.46
CA MET A 31 0.88 0.25 1.54
C MET A 31 0.35 -1.07 2.14
N LEU A 32 0.56 -1.31 3.44
CA LEU A 32 0.00 -2.49 4.13
C LEU A 32 -1.53 -2.48 4.16
N GLN A 33 -2.15 -1.32 4.39
CA GLN A 33 -3.60 -1.17 4.36
C GLN A 33 -4.14 -1.42 2.95
N LEU A 34 -3.56 -0.77 1.93
CA LEU A 34 -3.97 -0.94 0.54
C LEU A 34 -3.84 -2.40 0.05
N ALA A 35 -2.86 -3.15 0.55
CA ALA A 35 -2.66 -4.54 0.16
C ALA A 35 -3.79 -5.48 0.60
N GLN A 36 -4.50 -5.13 1.68
CA GLN A 36 -5.62 -5.90 2.22
C GLN A 36 -6.93 -5.64 1.47
N GLU A 37 -7.00 -4.52 0.76
CA GLU A 37 -8.24 -4.00 0.20
C GLU A 37 -8.46 -4.60 -1.20
N THR A 38 -9.67 -5.07 -1.49
CA THR A 38 -9.96 -5.79 -2.74
C THR A 38 -10.21 -4.87 -3.92
N ALA A 39 -10.63 -3.63 -3.65
CA ALA A 39 -10.92 -2.59 -4.64
C ALA A 39 -10.12 -1.31 -4.35
N PRO A 40 -9.96 -0.42 -5.35
CA PRO A 40 -9.40 0.92 -5.12
C PRO A 40 -10.15 1.67 -4.03
N ILE A 41 -9.41 2.41 -3.21
CA ILE A 41 -9.97 3.12 -2.05
C ILE A 41 -9.90 4.62 -2.31
N SER A 42 -10.97 5.34 -1.97
CA SER A 42 -10.94 6.80 -2.00
C SER A 42 -9.87 7.35 -1.06
N ILE A 43 -9.14 8.37 -1.52
CA ILE A 43 -8.10 9.06 -0.73
C ILE A 43 -8.67 9.55 0.62
N SER A 44 -9.91 10.03 0.64
CA SER A 44 -10.56 10.52 1.86
C SER A 44 -10.70 9.42 2.93
N LYS A 45 -10.98 8.18 2.53
CA LYS A 45 -11.12 7.04 3.46
C LYS A 45 -9.78 6.63 4.08
N ILE A 46 -8.67 6.87 3.39
CA ILE A 46 -7.33 6.56 3.88
C ILE A 46 -6.89 7.59 4.92
N SER A 47 -7.12 8.88 4.64
CA SER A 47 -6.86 9.94 5.62
C SER A 47 -7.61 9.69 6.93
N HIS A 48 -8.90 9.32 6.88
CA HIS A 48 -9.68 9.03 8.09
C HIS A 48 -9.17 7.83 8.91
N LYS A 49 -8.61 6.77 8.29
CA LYS A 49 -8.05 5.62 9.02
C LYS A 49 -6.70 5.93 9.69
N ILE A 50 -5.95 6.90 9.17
CA ILE A 50 -4.63 7.32 9.69
C ILE A 50 -4.77 8.45 10.73
N ASP A 51 -5.76 9.31 10.55
CA ASP A 51 -5.99 10.53 11.35
C ASP A 51 -6.59 10.25 12.75
N MET A 52 -6.95 9.00 13.08
CA MET A 52 -7.47 8.60 14.41
C MET A 52 -6.46 8.79 15.58
N ILE A 53 -5.25 9.31 15.32
CA ILE A 53 -4.17 9.40 16.31
C ILE A 53 -3.90 10.85 16.82
N ALA A 54 -4.31 11.94 16.14
CA ALA A 54 -4.34 13.32 16.67
C ALA A 54 -4.82 14.34 15.59
N THR A 55 -5.22 15.55 16.02
CA THR A 55 -5.54 16.78 15.24
C THR A 55 -5.75 16.64 13.70
N GLU A 56 -7.03 16.62 13.30
CA GLU A 56 -7.53 16.29 11.96
C GLU A 56 -6.91 17.08 10.78
N SER A 57 -6.55 18.35 10.95
CA SER A 57 -6.17 19.23 9.83
C SER A 57 -4.71 19.05 9.36
N ILE A 58 -3.78 18.84 10.30
CA ILE A 58 -2.35 18.70 10.00
C ILE A 58 -2.08 17.30 9.42
N ASN A 59 -2.79 16.29 9.90
CA ASN A 59 -2.60 14.91 9.47
C ASN A 59 -3.15 14.64 8.06
N SER A 60 -4.25 15.29 7.66
CA SER A 60 -4.72 15.22 6.27
C SER A 60 -3.67 15.71 5.26
N ILE A 61 -2.93 16.79 5.54
CA ILE A 61 -1.85 17.28 4.67
C ILE A 61 -0.66 16.31 4.65
N LEU A 62 -0.32 15.73 5.80
CA LEU A 62 0.77 14.76 5.90
C LEU A 62 0.45 13.46 5.15
N SER A 63 -0.76 12.93 5.31
CA SER A 63 -1.27 11.76 4.59
C SER A 63 -1.26 11.99 3.07
N LEU A 64 -1.69 13.17 2.60
CA LEU A 64 -1.60 13.55 1.19
C LEU A 64 -0.15 13.63 0.70
N LYS A 65 0.79 14.18 1.50
CA LYS A 65 2.22 14.19 1.15
C LYS A 65 2.79 12.77 1.04
N ARG A 66 2.36 11.84 1.89
CA ARG A 66 2.78 10.42 1.81
C ARG A 66 2.20 9.72 0.58
N ILE A 67 0.92 9.92 0.30
CA ILE A 67 0.29 9.40 -0.92
C ILE A 67 0.98 9.98 -2.17
N LEU A 68 1.30 11.27 -2.18
CA LEU A 68 2.03 11.89 -3.28
C LEU A 68 3.45 11.32 -3.43
N SER A 69 4.19 11.15 -2.33
CA SER A 69 5.51 10.51 -2.33
C SER A 69 5.46 9.10 -2.92
N LEU A 70 4.50 8.28 -2.49
CA LEU A 70 4.27 6.94 -3.00
C LEU A 70 3.91 6.94 -4.50
N LYS A 71 3.05 7.88 -4.93
CA LYS A 71 2.71 8.07 -6.35
C LYS A 71 3.92 8.43 -7.19
N MET A 72 4.76 9.36 -6.73
CA MET A 72 5.98 9.78 -7.44
C MET A 72 7.01 8.67 -7.56
N ARG A 73 6.96 7.66 -6.69
CA ARG A 73 7.77 6.43 -6.76
C ARG A 73 7.12 5.31 -7.58
N PHE A 74 5.99 5.57 -8.24
CA PHE A 74 5.21 4.57 -8.98
C PHE A 74 4.78 3.37 -8.13
N LEU A 75 4.55 3.60 -6.83
CA LEU A 75 4.11 2.56 -5.90
C LEU A 75 2.59 2.50 -5.74
N LEU A 76 1.86 3.42 -6.38
CA LEU A 76 0.41 3.51 -6.37
C LEU A 76 -0.13 3.67 -7.79
N GLU A 77 -1.26 3.04 -8.03
CA GLU A 77 -2.16 3.37 -9.14
C GLU A 77 -3.19 4.39 -8.64
N THR A 78 -3.56 5.32 -9.51
CA THR A 78 -4.57 6.35 -9.19
C THR A 78 -5.62 6.40 -10.28
N GLU A 79 -6.89 6.38 -9.89
CA GLU A 79 -8.03 6.51 -10.77
C GLU A 79 -8.89 7.71 -10.34
N THR A 80 -9.23 8.57 -11.28
CA THR A 80 -10.10 9.73 -11.04
C THR A 80 -11.45 9.46 -11.69
N THR A 81 -12.51 9.51 -10.89
CA THR A 81 -13.90 9.30 -11.32
C THR A 81 -14.76 10.48 -10.87
N GLU A 82 -16.03 10.52 -11.29
CA GLU A 82 -17.02 11.49 -10.79
C GLU A 82 -17.18 11.42 -9.26
N ASN A 83 -16.91 10.26 -8.66
CA ASN A 83 -17.00 10.02 -7.22
C ASN A 83 -15.70 10.33 -6.46
N GLY A 84 -14.71 10.92 -7.13
CA GLY A 84 -13.46 11.38 -6.55
C GLY A 84 -12.24 10.56 -6.97
N ASN A 85 -11.14 10.75 -6.22
CA ASN A 85 -9.85 10.12 -6.48
C ASN A 85 -9.68 8.84 -5.65
N PHE A 86 -9.35 7.75 -6.34
CA PHE A 86 -9.13 6.44 -5.78
C PHE A 86 -7.69 6.00 -5.98
N ILE A 87 -7.18 5.24 -5.03
CA ILE A 87 -5.82 4.69 -5.10
C ILE A 87 -5.82 3.19 -4.80
N SER A 88 -4.88 2.49 -5.43
CA SER A 88 -4.63 1.06 -5.25
C SER A 88 -3.15 0.76 -5.38
N LEU A 89 -2.75 -0.44 -4.97
CA LEU A 89 -1.44 -0.99 -5.33
C LEU A 89 -1.53 -1.71 -6.67
N THR A 90 -0.44 -1.68 -7.43
CA THR A 90 -0.28 -2.59 -8.58
C THR A 90 -0.38 -4.05 -8.12
N PRO A 91 -0.81 -4.98 -8.99
CA PRO A 91 -0.91 -6.40 -8.63
C PRO A 91 0.42 -6.98 -8.09
N ILE A 92 1.55 -6.58 -8.67
CA ILE A 92 2.89 -7.01 -8.25
C ILE A 92 3.20 -6.53 -6.82
N LEU A 93 2.93 -5.25 -6.52
CA LEU A 93 3.19 -4.69 -5.19
C LEU A 93 2.27 -5.28 -4.13
N LYS A 94 1.00 -5.52 -4.48
CA LYS A 94 0.03 -6.17 -3.61
C LYS A 94 0.48 -7.57 -3.24
N GLU A 95 0.91 -8.35 -4.23
CA GLU A 95 1.42 -9.71 -4.03
C GLU A 95 2.73 -9.73 -3.22
N TYR A 96 3.63 -8.78 -3.48
CA TYR A 96 4.87 -8.62 -2.71
C TYR A 96 4.59 -8.39 -1.22
N ILE A 97 3.70 -7.44 -0.91
CA ILE A 97 3.36 -7.11 0.47
C ILE A 97 2.65 -8.28 1.16
N LYS A 98 1.69 -8.92 0.48
CA LYS A 98 0.97 -10.07 1.01
C LYS A 98 1.92 -11.20 1.39
N ASN A 99 2.80 -11.60 0.48
CA ASN A 99 3.76 -12.68 0.71
C ASN A 99 4.76 -12.37 1.81
N ARG A 100 5.17 -11.11 1.96
CA ARG A 100 6.27 -10.76 2.86
C ARG A 100 5.83 -10.35 4.26
N TYR A 101 4.69 -9.66 4.39
CA TYR A 101 4.30 -8.98 5.63
C TYR A 101 2.94 -9.41 6.16
N LEU A 102 2.04 -9.95 5.34
CA LEU A 102 0.68 -10.29 5.78
C LEU A 102 0.45 -11.79 5.95
N LEU A 103 1.09 -12.65 5.16
CA LEU A 103 0.93 -14.10 5.25
C LEU A 103 1.80 -14.76 6.34
N LYS A 104 2.73 -14.03 6.95
CA LYS A 104 3.59 -14.53 8.05
C LYS A 104 2.92 -14.55 9.43
N SER A 105 1.69 -14.04 9.57
CA SER A 105 0.99 -13.98 10.86
C SER A 105 0.24 -15.27 11.26
N ILE A 106 0.26 -16.31 10.41
CA ILE A 106 -0.52 -17.55 10.64
C ILE A 106 0.34 -18.71 11.17
N THR A 107 1.67 -18.63 11.16
CA THR A 107 2.57 -19.77 11.44
C THR A 107 3.42 -19.67 12.72
N THR A 108 2.93 -18.99 13.75
CA THR A 108 3.56 -19.03 15.09
C THR A 108 2.53 -19.43 16.15
N ASN A 109 2.11 -20.69 16.12
CA ASN A 109 1.49 -21.42 17.23
C ASN A 109 1.60 -22.91 16.92
N SER A 110 2.74 -23.52 17.26
CA SER A 110 2.92 -24.97 17.37
C SER A 110 3.98 -25.22 18.44
#